data_AF-A0A2J8A668-F1
#
_entry.id   AF-A0A2J8A668-F1
#
_cell.length_a   1.000
_cell.length_b   1.000
_cell.length_c   1.000
_cell.angle_alpha   90.00
_cell.angle_beta   90.00
_cell.angle_gamma   90.00
#
_symmetry.space_group_name_H-M   'P 1'
#
loop_
_entity.id
_entity.type
_entity.pdbx_description
1 polymer ?
#
loop_
_entity_poly.entity_id
_entity_poly.type
_entity_poly.pdbx_seq_one_letter_code
_entity_poly.pdbx_strand_id
1 'polypeptide(L)'
;MVADAGLAAPYGDRRGITYDWQWRTGARGTWYGTGDAWTIHKGACNYGYLYPDEPLGWDIAAMSDVNREYPDSCGLCYELACDNTWVPDNLGAWFDRTSACFDQSASVVVRVTDACAAGTVIILTCRSVWAFEKLAETKWGVIPLRYRPVPCDYKPGRQAKPIAHPSPGDSPPQGASRIARDWPEFMQDTTLKALSLYEDGYASGVSDASTKTWIQSQADSARSGAAGSAAVCGKVPIGGILAFRGWNGMFDKRKLVEFWLYVGNPGYEGKDQKTPDLWGGCKPSRVLNNKPTYYEPTYPYGTYYFWGWQVYLPVFAGWPDNSVTSQYSNFQGCGGNSVWDLNTVEFRNDGWSEQWVCVDRVRLA
;
A
#
# COMPACT_ATOMS: atom_id res chain seq x y z
N MET A 1 -30.33 -12.37 7.35
CA MET A 1 -30.12 -11.52 8.53
C MET A 1 -28.63 -11.50 8.82
N VAL A 2 -28.07 -10.30 8.68
CA VAL A 2 -26.78 -9.78 9.17
C VAL A 2 -25.61 -10.77 9.23
N ALA A 3 -24.75 -10.75 8.20
CA ALA A 3 -23.35 -11.08 8.37
C ALA A 3 -22.60 -9.77 8.61
N ASP A 4 -22.39 -9.45 9.88
CA ASP A 4 -21.36 -8.49 10.29
C ASP A 4 -19.99 -9.07 9.88
N ALA A 5 -19.49 -8.63 8.73
CA ALA A 5 -18.08 -8.78 8.35
C ALA A 5 -17.34 -7.47 8.64
N GLY A 6 -17.50 -6.95 9.85
CA GLY A 6 -16.88 -5.72 10.32
C GLY A 6 -15.55 -5.96 11.04
N LEU A 7 -14.60 -6.69 10.46
CA LEU A 7 -13.23 -6.79 10.99
C LEU A 7 -12.21 -7.05 9.86
N ALA A 8 -11.81 -6.00 9.13
CA ALA A 8 -10.59 -6.02 8.33
C ALA A 8 -10.07 -4.61 8.04
N ALA A 9 -9.21 -4.07 8.89
CA ALA A 9 -8.17 -3.14 8.44
C ALA A 9 -6.94 -3.41 9.33
N PRO A 10 -5.77 -3.67 8.72
CA PRO A 10 -5.10 -2.51 8.15
C PRO A 10 -4.53 -2.62 6.73
N TYR A 11 -4.64 -3.71 5.94
CA TYR A 11 -4.10 -3.69 4.56
C TYR A 11 -4.91 -4.41 3.45
N GLY A 12 -5.97 -5.17 3.76
CA GLY A 12 -6.74 -5.92 2.75
C GLY A 12 -7.94 -5.18 2.18
N ASP A 13 -8.56 -4.29 2.95
CA ASP A 13 -9.71 -3.51 2.50
C ASP A 13 -9.30 -2.24 1.72
N ARG A 14 -8.00 -2.02 1.47
CA ARG A 14 -7.50 -0.79 0.85
C ARG A 14 -7.51 -0.80 -0.69
N ARG A 15 -7.65 -1.96 -1.36
CA ARG A 15 -7.22 -2.17 -2.77
C ARG A 15 -8.08 -3.15 -3.60
N GLY A 16 -9.31 -3.47 -3.17
CA GLY A 16 -10.15 -4.48 -3.83
C GLY A 16 -9.63 -5.94 -3.73
N ILE A 17 -8.54 -6.18 -2.99
CA ILE A 17 -8.04 -7.53 -2.68
C ILE A 17 -8.66 -8.00 -1.37
N THR A 18 -9.83 -8.61 -1.47
CA THR A 18 -10.52 -9.21 -0.33
C THR A 18 -9.69 -10.35 0.28
N TYR A 19 -9.56 -10.36 1.60
CA TYR A 19 -9.10 -11.55 2.34
C TYR A 19 -10.21 -12.60 2.38
N ASP A 20 -10.46 -13.24 1.23
CA ASP A 20 -11.43 -14.33 1.08
C ASP A 20 -10.98 -15.64 1.79
N TRP A 21 -9.74 -15.64 2.30
CA TRP A 21 -9.04 -16.74 2.95
C TRP A 21 -8.92 -18.00 2.07
N GLN A 22 -9.21 -17.90 0.78
CA GLN A 22 -9.17 -19.00 -0.17
C GLN A 22 -7.77 -19.19 -0.73
N TRP A 23 -7.30 -20.43 -0.72
CA TRP A 23 -6.06 -20.80 -1.38
C TRP A 23 -6.24 -20.77 -2.90
N ARG A 24 -5.33 -20.08 -3.57
CA ARG A 24 -5.18 -20.07 -5.02
C ARG A 24 -4.05 -21.01 -5.39
N THR A 25 -4.32 -21.91 -6.33
CA THR A 25 -3.41 -22.98 -6.75
C THR A 25 -2.84 -22.71 -8.14
N GLY A 26 -1.87 -23.54 -8.56
CA GLY A 26 -1.20 -23.40 -9.85
C GLY A 26 -0.14 -22.30 -9.90
N ALA A 27 0.12 -21.64 -8.77
CA ALA A 27 1.20 -20.68 -8.61
C ALA A 27 2.57 -21.38 -8.67
N ARG A 28 3.60 -20.62 -9.01
CA ARG A 28 4.98 -21.09 -9.05
C ARG A 28 5.89 -20.03 -8.48
N GLY A 29 6.86 -20.47 -7.68
CA GLY A 29 7.88 -19.60 -7.12
C GLY A 29 9.27 -20.02 -7.58
N THR A 30 10.09 -19.03 -7.89
CA THR A 30 11.56 -19.16 -7.96
C THR A 30 12.17 -18.32 -6.83
N TRP A 31 13.50 -18.25 -6.76
CA TRP A 31 14.20 -17.42 -5.79
C TRP A 31 15.21 -16.47 -6.43
N TYR A 32 15.55 -15.40 -5.70
CA TYR A 32 16.58 -14.43 -6.04
C TYR A 32 17.30 -13.92 -4.79
N GLY A 33 18.43 -13.25 -4.99
CA GLY A 33 19.36 -12.82 -3.95
C GLY A 33 20.64 -13.65 -3.95
N THR A 34 21.52 -13.37 -2.99
CA THR A 34 22.78 -14.08 -2.68
C THR A 34 23.46 -14.78 -3.88
N GLY A 35 24.40 -14.10 -4.52
CA GLY A 35 25.22 -14.72 -5.58
C GLY A 35 24.63 -14.64 -6.99
N ASP A 36 23.46 -14.04 -7.16
CA ASP A 36 22.97 -13.57 -8.46
C ASP A 36 23.25 -12.06 -8.64
N ALA A 37 22.90 -11.52 -9.82
CA ALA A 37 23.02 -10.09 -10.10
C ALA A 37 21.91 -9.24 -9.43
N TRP A 38 21.00 -9.86 -8.67
CA TRP A 38 19.72 -9.26 -8.24
C TRP A 38 19.62 -9.26 -6.72
N THR A 39 19.97 -8.13 -6.10
CA THR A 39 19.80 -7.95 -4.64
C THR A 39 18.32 -7.91 -4.24
N ILE A 40 18.02 -8.36 -3.02
CA ILE A 40 16.69 -8.18 -2.40
C ILE A 40 16.42 -6.72 -2.00
N HIS A 41 17.44 -5.86 -2.06
CA HIS A 41 17.34 -4.48 -1.63
C HIS A 41 16.77 -3.55 -2.70
N LYS A 42 16.17 -2.44 -2.25
CA LYS A 42 15.56 -1.36 -3.03
C LYS A 42 14.29 -1.78 -3.75
N GLY A 43 14.39 -2.73 -4.68
CA GLY A 43 13.29 -3.24 -5.51
C GLY A 43 12.48 -2.17 -6.24
N ALA A 44 11.49 -2.61 -7.02
CA ALA A 44 10.55 -1.74 -7.73
C ALA A 44 9.64 -0.94 -6.79
N CYS A 45 9.38 -1.45 -5.56
CA CYS A 45 8.61 -0.71 -4.57
C CYS A 45 9.42 0.41 -3.89
N ASN A 46 10.73 0.49 -4.14
CA ASN A 46 11.62 1.54 -3.63
C ASN A 46 11.58 1.69 -2.09
N TYR A 47 11.51 0.56 -1.37
CA TYR A 47 11.59 0.55 0.08
C TYR A 47 13.02 0.76 0.59
N GLY A 48 14.02 0.82 -0.29
CA GLY A 48 15.42 0.95 0.09
C GLY A 48 16.00 -0.34 0.65
N TYR A 49 16.99 -0.23 1.54
CA TYR A 49 17.71 -1.38 2.10
C TYR A 49 16.86 -2.18 3.10
N LEU A 50 16.52 -3.42 2.81
CA LEU A 50 15.72 -4.30 3.69
C LEU A 50 16.59 -4.95 4.76
N TYR A 51 16.09 -5.08 5.99
CA TYR A 51 16.86 -5.59 7.12
C TYR A 51 16.20 -6.83 7.75
N PRO A 52 17.00 -7.77 8.30
CA PRO A 52 16.47 -9.00 8.89
C PRO A 52 15.72 -8.78 10.22
N ASP A 53 15.94 -7.64 10.89
CA ASP A 53 15.28 -7.25 12.14
C ASP A 53 13.93 -6.54 11.91
N GLU A 54 13.47 -6.46 10.66
CA GLU A 54 12.12 -6.01 10.31
C GLU A 54 11.06 -7.07 10.61
N PRO A 55 9.76 -6.75 10.66
CA PRO A 55 8.74 -7.67 11.17
C PRO A 55 8.61 -8.97 10.38
N LEU A 56 8.76 -8.89 9.06
CA LEU A 56 8.89 -10.06 8.18
C LEU A 56 10.35 -10.31 7.76
N GLY A 57 11.29 -9.50 8.25
CA GLY A 57 12.71 -9.58 7.90
C GLY A 57 12.91 -9.63 6.39
N TRP A 58 13.64 -10.66 5.94
CA TRP A 58 13.84 -10.96 4.52
C TRP A 58 12.81 -11.93 3.95
N ASP A 59 11.69 -12.21 4.62
CA ASP A 59 10.55 -12.91 4.01
C ASP A 59 9.80 -11.98 3.05
N ILE A 60 10.42 -11.74 1.90
CA ILE A 60 9.95 -10.81 0.88
C ILE A 60 9.78 -11.51 -0.47
N ALA A 61 9.04 -10.86 -1.36
CA ALA A 61 8.72 -11.38 -2.67
C ALA A 61 8.66 -10.29 -3.74
N ALA A 62 9.00 -10.67 -4.96
CA ALA A 62 8.83 -9.88 -6.16
C ALA A 62 7.58 -10.36 -6.91
N MET A 63 6.52 -9.56 -7.00
CA MET A 63 5.30 -10.01 -7.67
C MET A 63 5.44 -9.92 -9.20
N SER A 64 4.98 -10.96 -9.91
CA SER A 64 5.01 -10.97 -11.37
C SER A 64 4.05 -9.92 -11.94
N ASP A 65 4.53 -9.13 -12.90
CA ASP A 65 3.79 -8.08 -13.60
C ASP A 65 2.57 -8.56 -14.39
N VAL A 66 2.54 -9.83 -14.78
CA VAL A 66 1.37 -10.47 -15.41
C VAL A 66 0.35 -11.04 -14.41
N ASN A 67 0.61 -10.96 -13.10
CA ASN A 67 -0.37 -11.37 -12.10
C ASN A 67 -1.49 -10.31 -12.02
N ARG A 68 -2.76 -10.73 -12.01
CA ARG A 68 -3.90 -9.82 -11.84
C ARG A 68 -3.84 -9.01 -10.53
N GLU A 69 -3.14 -9.51 -9.52
CA GLU A 69 -2.95 -8.87 -8.22
C GLU A 69 -1.67 -8.03 -8.15
N TYR A 70 -0.93 -7.90 -9.26
CA TYR A 70 0.28 -7.07 -9.36
C TYR A 70 0.04 -5.56 -9.20
N PRO A 71 -0.98 -4.96 -9.84
CA PRO A 71 -1.28 -3.54 -9.63
C PRO A 71 -1.44 -3.25 -8.14
N ASP A 72 -0.74 -2.23 -7.65
CA ASP A 72 -0.71 -1.85 -6.24
C ASP A 72 -0.35 -2.98 -5.27
N SER A 73 0.46 -3.96 -5.68
CA SER A 73 0.88 -5.06 -4.80
C SER A 73 1.92 -4.67 -3.75
N CYS A 74 2.64 -3.56 -3.92
CA CYS A 74 3.70 -3.13 -3.00
C CYS A 74 3.24 -3.05 -1.54
N GLY A 75 3.96 -3.73 -0.66
CA GLY A 75 3.68 -3.79 0.77
C GLY A 75 2.57 -4.76 1.17
N LEU A 76 1.82 -5.35 0.22
CA LEU A 76 0.87 -6.42 0.53
C LEU A 76 1.58 -7.68 0.98
N CYS A 77 0.87 -8.49 1.76
CA CYS A 77 1.38 -9.74 2.27
C CYS A 77 0.57 -10.94 1.79
N TYR A 78 1.30 -12.02 1.55
CA TYR A 78 0.76 -13.27 1.05
C TYR A 78 1.26 -14.42 1.89
N GLU A 79 0.35 -15.31 2.27
CA GLU A 79 0.71 -16.60 2.82
C GLU A 79 0.96 -17.57 1.67
N LEU A 80 2.09 -18.26 1.73
CA LEU A 80 2.56 -19.16 0.68
C LEU A 80 2.89 -20.51 1.26
N ALA A 81 2.36 -21.56 0.63
CA ALA A 81 2.69 -22.95 0.95
C ALA A 81 3.12 -23.68 -0.31
N CYS A 82 4.07 -24.60 -0.14
CA CYS A 82 4.55 -25.44 -1.23
C CYS A 82 3.52 -26.54 -1.56
N ASP A 83 3.43 -26.92 -2.83
CA ASP A 83 2.45 -27.89 -3.32
C ASP A 83 3.10 -28.98 -4.19
N ASN A 84 3.33 -30.20 -3.70
CA ASN A 84 3.99 -31.28 -4.44
C ASN A 84 3.20 -31.72 -5.70
N THR A 85 3.44 -31.05 -6.83
CA THR A 85 2.81 -31.31 -8.12
C THR A 85 3.80 -31.09 -9.26
N TRP A 86 3.38 -31.35 -10.50
CA TRP A 86 4.18 -31.04 -11.68
C TRP A 86 4.10 -29.56 -12.05
N VAL A 87 5.21 -29.00 -12.54
CA VAL A 87 5.31 -27.60 -12.94
C VAL A 87 5.75 -27.48 -14.39
N PRO A 88 5.01 -26.82 -15.29
CA PRO A 88 5.50 -26.62 -16.65
C PRO A 88 6.60 -25.57 -16.69
N ASP A 89 7.48 -25.67 -17.69
CA ASP A 89 8.62 -24.77 -17.89
C ASP A 89 8.28 -23.53 -18.74
N ASN A 90 7.02 -23.43 -19.20
CA ASN A 90 6.53 -22.44 -20.16
C ASN A 90 7.24 -22.45 -21.53
N LEU A 91 7.97 -23.52 -21.84
CA LEU A 91 8.57 -23.85 -23.15
C LEU A 91 8.02 -25.17 -23.73
N GLY A 92 7.09 -25.82 -23.01
CA GLY A 92 6.37 -27.02 -23.44
C GLY A 92 6.79 -28.30 -22.71
N ALA A 93 7.77 -28.23 -21.81
CA ALA A 93 8.16 -29.33 -20.93
C ALA A 93 7.54 -29.19 -19.53
N TRP A 94 7.70 -30.25 -18.75
CA TRP A 94 7.23 -30.33 -17.37
C TRP A 94 8.35 -30.80 -16.45
N PHE A 95 8.45 -30.14 -15.31
CA PHE A 95 9.35 -30.46 -14.22
C PHE A 95 8.60 -31.27 -13.16
N ASP A 96 9.16 -32.43 -12.80
CA ASP A 96 8.69 -33.18 -11.65
C ASP A 96 9.10 -32.44 -10.36
N ARG A 97 8.10 -32.00 -9.60
CA ARG A 97 8.26 -31.36 -8.28
C ARG A 97 7.37 -32.04 -7.24
N THR A 98 7.00 -33.30 -7.46
CA THR A 98 6.15 -34.09 -6.56
C THR A 98 6.81 -34.46 -5.22
N SER A 99 8.11 -34.15 -5.07
CA SER A 99 8.88 -34.33 -3.83
C SER A 99 9.73 -33.10 -3.48
N ALA A 100 9.39 -31.93 -4.02
CA ALA A 100 10.20 -30.73 -3.83
C ALA A 100 10.00 -30.08 -2.46
N CYS A 101 8.80 -30.19 -1.89
CA CYS A 101 8.42 -29.49 -0.66
C CYS A 101 8.93 -30.20 0.59
N PHE A 102 9.44 -29.43 1.56
CA PHE A 102 9.76 -29.96 2.88
C PHE A 102 8.51 -30.36 3.69
N ASP A 103 7.51 -29.49 3.70
CA ASP A 103 6.22 -29.72 4.38
C ASP A 103 5.11 -28.93 3.67
N GLN A 104 4.19 -29.63 2.99
CA GLN A 104 3.05 -29.00 2.30
C GLN A 104 2.03 -28.37 3.25
N SER A 105 2.07 -28.73 4.54
CA SER A 105 1.18 -28.18 5.56
C SER A 105 1.74 -26.93 6.25
N ALA A 106 3.01 -26.60 6.01
CA ALA A 106 3.64 -25.40 6.51
C ALA A 106 3.62 -24.27 5.47
N SER A 107 3.59 -23.03 5.94
CA SER A 107 3.57 -21.85 5.08
C SER A 107 4.41 -20.70 5.62
N VAL A 108 4.78 -19.78 4.74
CA VAL A 108 5.51 -18.56 5.05
C VAL A 108 4.70 -17.35 4.61
N VAL A 109 4.67 -16.31 5.44
CA VAL A 109 4.10 -15.01 5.07
C VAL A 109 5.21 -14.18 4.46
N VAL A 110 4.97 -13.64 3.27
CA VAL A 110 5.91 -12.75 2.60
C VAL A 110 5.31 -11.41 2.29
N ARG A 111 6.14 -10.37 2.25
CA ARG A 111 5.77 -9.04 1.77
C ARG A 111 6.23 -8.79 0.35
N VAL A 112 5.38 -8.18 -0.48
CA VAL A 112 5.77 -7.73 -1.81
C VAL A 112 6.63 -6.46 -1.69
N THR A 113 7.88 -6.53 -2.13
CA THR A 113 8.82 -5.40 -2.10
C THR A 113 9.43 -5.09 -3.47
N ASP A 114 9.09 -5.89 -4.48
CA ASP A 114 9.68 -5.80 -5.80
C ASP A 114 8.70 -6.32 -6.88
N ALA A 115 9.08 -6.13 -8.14
CA ALA A 115 8.40 -6.64 -9.31
C ALA A 115 9.28 -7.68 -10.01
N CYS A 116 8.66 -8.75 -10.48
CA CYS A 116 9.31 -9.78 -11.29
C CYS A 116 8.83 -9.64 -12.74
N ALA A 117 9.66 -9.08 -13.62
CA ALA A 117 9.37 -9.01 -15.05
C ALA A 117 9.47 -10.42 -15.66
N ALA A 118 8.35 -11.12 -15.81
CA ALA A 118 8.31 -12.46 -16.39
C ALA A 118 7.39 -12.47 -17.61
N GLY A 119 8.00 -12.52 -18.79
CA GLY A 119 7.31 -12.41 -20.10
C GLY A 119 6.31 -13.52 -20.43
N THR A 120 6.17 -14.56 -19.62
CA THR A 120 5.20 -15.63 -19.85
C THR A 120 4.83 -16.35 -18.55
N VAL A 121 3.58 -16.13 -18.10
CA VAL A 121 2.68 -17.11 -17.46
C VAL A 121 3.01 -17.62 -16.03
N ILE A 122 2.20 -17.07 -15.10
CA ILE A 122 1.62 -17.63 -13.85
C ILE A 122 2.33 -17.37 -12.50
N ILE A 123 1.81 -16.33 -11.84
CA ILE A 123 1.33 -16.26 -10.45
C ILE A 123 2.35 -16.67 -9.36
N LEU A 124 3.05 -15.64 -8.86
CA LEU A 124 3.82 -15.53 -7.59
C LEU A 124 5.25 -16.10 -7.50
N THR A 125 6.16 -15.31 -8.07
CA THR A 125 7.32 -14.66 -7.41
C THR A 125 8.71 -15.27 -7.58
N CYS A 126 9.67 -14.41 -7.92
CA CYS A 126 11.00 -14.50 -7.33
C CYS A 126 10.83 -14.11 -5.86
N ARG A 127 11.08 -15.03 -4.94
CA ARG A 127 11.14 -14.70 -3.51
C ARG A 127 12.56 -14.59 -3.05
N SER A 128 12.79 -13.91 -1.94
CA SER A 128 14.12 -13.95 -1.37
C SER A 128 14.54 -15.40 -1.13
N VAL A 129 15.82 -15.71 -1.33
CA VAL A 129 16.35 -17.05 -1.10
C VAL A 129 15.96 -17.59 0.29
N TRP A 130 15.93 -16.73 1.32
CA TRP A 130 15.55 -17.12 2.69
C TRP A 130 14.07 -17.52 2.82
N ALA A 131 13.18 -16.90 2.05
CA ALA A 131 11.77 -17.28 2.03
C ALA A 131 11.53 -18.56 1.20
N PHE A 132 12.40 -18.84 0.22
CA PHE A 132 12.35 -20.06 -0.60
C PHE A 132 12.86 -21.27 0.16
N GLU A 133 14.00 -21.12 0.83
CA GLU A 133 14.64 -22.18 1.60
C GLU A 133 13.79 -22.69 2.76
N LYS A 134 12.80 -21.91 3.22
CA LYS A 134 11.80 -22.39 4.19
C LYS A 134 10.82 -23.43 3.60
N LEU A 135 10.65 -23.45 2.28
CA LEU A 135 9.67 -24.27 1.58
C LEU A 135 10.30 -25.46 0.85
N ALA A 136 11.49 -25.27 0.24
CA ALA A 136 12.17 -26.28 -0.55
C ALA A 136 13.68 -26.01 -0.68
N GLU A 137 14.44 -27.02 -1.12
CA GLU A 137 15.86 -26.86 -1.48
C GLU A 137 16.03 -26.00 -2.74
N THR A 138 16.98 -25.06 -2.72
CA THR A 138 17.26 -24.14 -3.86
C THR A 138 17.59 -24.85 -5.17
N LYS A 139 18.10 -26.10 -5.11
CA LYS A 139 18.39 -26.95 -6.28
C LYS A 139 17.18 -27.20 -7.19
N TRP A 140 15.96 -27.07 -6.67
CA TRP A 140 14.75 -27.25 -7.46
C TRP A 140 14.51 -26.09 -8.43
N GLY A 141 15.10 -24.92 -8.18
CA GLY A 141 14.99 -23.69 -8.96
C GLY A 141 13.59 -23.09 -8.89
N VAL A 142 12.61 -23.78 -9.47
CA VAL A 142 11.19 -23.44 -9.47
C VAL A 142 10.42 -24.50 -8.69
N ILE A 143 9.54 -24.06 -7.80
CA ILE A 143 8.61 -24.93 -7.06
C ILE A 143 7.15 -24.52 -7.29
N PRO A 144 6.23 -25.48 -7.33
CA PRO A 144 4.80 -25.23 -7.26
C PRO A 144 4.38 -24.66 -5.90
N LEU A 145 3.49 -23.68 -5.93
CA LEU A 145 2.97 -22.99 -4.76
C LEU A 145 1.44 -22.94 -4.78
N ARG A 146 0.89 -22.79 -3.59
CA ARG A 146 -0.41 -22.19 -3.36
C ARG A 146 -0.24 -20.90 -2.55
N TYR A 147 -1.12 -19.94 -2.75
CA TYR A 147 -1.05 -18.64 -2.09
C TYR A 147 -2.42 -18.09 -1.71
N ARG A 148 -2.44 -17.15 -0.79
CA ARG A 148 -3.61 -16.30 -0.51
C ARG A 148 -3.17 -14.96 0.09
N PRO A 149 -3.94 -13.89 -0.11
CA PRO A 149 -3.63 -12.59 0.49
C PRO A 149 -3.96 -12.66 1.97
N VAL A 150 -3.09 -12.08 2.81
CA VAL A 150 -3.27 -12.06 4.27
C VAL A 150 -2.84 -10.71 4.84
N PRO A 151 -3.33 -10.34 6.03
CA PRO A 151 -2.69 -9.30 6.83
C PRO A 151 -1.20 -9.61 7.05
N CYS A 152 -0.32 -8.61 7.04
CA CYS A 152 1.12 -8.86 7.21
C CYS A 152 1.50 -9.37 8.61
N ASP A 153 0.67 -9.08 9.61
CA ASP A 153 0.78 -9.58 10.98
C ASP A 153 0.21 -10.99 11.15
N TYR A 154 -0.43 -11.55 10.12
CA TYR A 154 -0.98 -12.91 10.14
C TYR A 154 0.11 -13.93 10.49
N LYS A 155 -0.25 -14.87 11.36
CA LYS A 155 0.60 -15.99 11.76
C LYS A 155 -0.01 -17.29 11.22
N PRO A 156 0.71 -18.02 10.34
CA PRO A 156 0.27 -19.33 9.89
C PRO A 156 -0.02 -20.28 11.04
N GLY A 157 -1.07 -21.10 10.90
CA GLY A 157 -1.32 -22.20 11.84
C GLY A 157 -0.14 -23.17 11.94
N ARG A 158 0.62 -23.33 10.85
CA ARG A 158 1.91 -24.02 10.84
C ARG A 158 2.92 -23.20 10.05
N GLN A 159 3.79 -22.49 10.75
CA GLN A 159 4.83 -21.66 10.12
C GLN A 159 5.99 -22.51 9.62
N ALA A 160 6.40 -22.27 8.37
CA ALA A 160 7.59 -22.85 7.78
C ALA A 160 8.84 -22.33 8.51
N LYS A 161 9.70 -23.26 8.94
CA LYS A 161 10.86 -22.94 9.76
C LYS A 161 12.07 -22.61 8.89
N PRO A 162 12.98 -21.72 9.34
CA PRO A 162 14.29 -21.56 8.73
C PRO A 162 15.02 -22.91 8.67
N ILE A 163 15.80 -23.13 7.60
CA ILE A 163 16.68 -24.29 7.49
C ILE A 163 17.93 -24.12 8.37
N ALA A 164 18.60 -25.24 8.67
CA ALA A 164 19.78 -25.24 9.54
C ALA A 164 20.96 -24.43 8.97
N HIS A 165 21.11 -24.42 7.64
CA HIS A 165 22.20 -23.75 6.94
C HIS A 165 21.63 -22.85 5.82
N PRO A 166 21.06 -21.69 6.18
CA PRO A 166 20.48 -20.77 5.20
C PRO A 166 21.57 -20.15 4.33
N SER A 167 21.17 -19.66 3.15
CA SER A 167 22.05 -18.88 2.29
C SER A 167 22.65 -17.66 3.02
N PRO A 168 23.91 -17.27 2.71
CA PRO A 168 24.60 -16.18 3.40
C PRO A 168 23.80 -14.87 3.36
N GLY A 169 23.70 -14.13 4.46
CA GLY A 169 22.89 -12.91 4.51
C GLY A 169 23.33 -11.83 3.52
N ASP A 170 22.38 -11.12 2.91
CA ASP A 170 22.62 -9.92 2.09
C ASP A 170 22.37 -8.68 2.96
N SER A 171 23.34 -8.35 3.82
CA SER A 171 23.20 -7.18 4.70
C SER A 171 23.51 -5.89 3.96
N PRO A 172 22.74 -4.81 4.19
CA PRO A 172 23.04 -3.50 3.62
C PRO A 172 24.47 -3.02 3.93
N PRO A 173 25.10 -2.22 3.05
CA PRO A 173 26.43 -1.66 3.28
C PRO A 173 26.50 -0.87 4.60
N GLN A 174 27.68 -0.87 5.23
CA GLN A 174 27.92 -0.08 6.43
C GLN A 174 27.66 1.41 6.14
N GLY A 175 26.87 2.06 7.01
CA GLY A 175 26.49 3.47 6.84
C GLY A 175 25.30 3.70 5.91
N ALA A 176 24.67 2.66 5.38
CA ALA A 176 23.42 2.79 4.64
C ALA A 176 22.33 3.46 5.52
N SER A 177 21.67 4.47 4.97
CA SER A 177 20.56 5.14 5.64
C SER A 177 19.38 4.18 5.78
N ARG A 178 18.99 3.89 7.02
CA ARG A 178 17.78 3.11 7.32
C ARG A 178 16.58 4.02 7.20
N ILE A 179 15.76 3.75 6.18
CA ILE A 179 14.48 4.44 6.01
C ILE A 179 13.54 3.93 7.11
N ALA A 180 12.94 4.83 7.89
CA ALA A 180 11.88 4.49 8.81
C ALA A 180 10.68 3.98 8.00
N ARG A 181 10.16 2.80 8.35
CA ARG A 181 9.05 2.16 7.63
C ARG A 181 7.82 2.08 8.52
N ASP A 182 6.67 2.23 7.90
CA ASP A 182 5.35 2.19 8.50
C ASP A 182 4.71 0.81 8.36
N TRP A 183 5.53 -0.23 8.52
CA TRP A 183 5.02 -1.58 8.50
C TRP A 183 3.86 -1.73 9.48
N PRO A 184 2.71 -2.28 9.04
CA PRO A 184 1.56 -2.51 9.93
C PRO A 184 1.95 -3.18 11.25
N GLU A 185 2.92 -4.08 11.21
CA GLU A 185 3.38 -4.86 12.35
C GLU A 185 4.22 -4.06 13.36
N PHE A 186 4.79 -2.91 12.94
CA PHE A 186 5.38 -1.95 13.88
C PHE A 186 4.31 -1.09 14.56
N MET A 187 3.08 -1.10 14.04
CA MET A 187 1.97 -0.44 14.70
C MET A 187 1.45 -1.38 15.80
N GLN A 188 1.95 -1.17 17.02
CA GLN A 188 1.49 -1.89 18.23
C GLN A 188 0.00 -1.70 18.53
N ASP A 189 -0.66 -0.78 17.82
CA ASP A 189 -2.09 -0.48 17.94
C ASP A 189 -2.78 -0.75 16.60
N THR A 190 -3.08 -2.02 16.34
CA THR A 190 -4.01 -2.45 15.28
C THR A 190 -5.47 -2.23 15.67
N THR A 191 -5.73 -1.73 16.90
CA THR A 191 -7.07 -1.46 17.43
C THR A 191 -7.62 -0.09 17.04
N LEU A 192 -6.76 0.88 16.69
CA LEU A 192 -7.19 2.14 16.10
C LEU A 192 -7.47 1.95 14.59
N LYS A 193 -8.68 1.48 14.29
CA LYS A 193 -9.24 1.45 12.93
C LYS A 193 -8.98 2.80 12.25
N ALA A 194 -8.50 2.78 11.00
CA ALA A 194 -8.40 3.98 10.19
C ALA A 194 -9.77 4.67 10.17
N LEU A 195 -9.79 5.93 10.56
CA LEU A 195 -11.01 6.73 10.56
C LEU A 195 -11.25 7.21 9.14
N SER A 196 -12.22 6.60 8.46
CA SER A 196 -12.69 7.09 7.16
C SER A 196 -13.38 8.43 7.35
N LEU A 197 -13.01 9.41 6.51
CA LEU A 197 -13.67 10.70 6.39
C LEU A 197 -14.58 10.73 5.18
N TYR A 198 -14.14 10.09 4.11
CA TYR A 198 -14.91 9.95 2.88
C TYR A 198 -14.49 8.68 2.13
N GLU A 199 -15.48 7.83 1.82
CA GLU A 199 -15.34 6.63 1.01
C GLU A 199 -16.72 6.23 0.49
N ASP A 200 -16.96 6.45 -0.81
CA ASP A 200 -18.29 6.36 -1.43
C ASP A 200 -19.37 7.25 -0.76
N GLY A 201 -18.93 8.30 -0.06
CA GLY A 201 -19.76 9.21 0.72
C GLY A 201 -19.06 9.67 1.99
N TYR A 202 -19.57 10.75 2.60
CA TYR A 202 -19.07 11.24 3.88
C TYR A 202 -19.34 10.22 5.00
N ALA A 203 -18.32 9.98 5.81
CA ALA A 203 -18.45 9.13 6.99
C ALA A 203 -19.38 9.76 8.04
N SER A 204 -19.90 8.94 8.96
CA SER A 204 -20.76 9.43 10.05
C SER A 204 -20.03 10.48 10.89
N GLY A 205 -20.68 11.63 11.11
CA GLY A 205 -20.10 12.74 11.86
C GLY A 205 -19.07 13.57 11.08
N VAL A 206 -18.89 13.30 9.78
CA VAL A 206 -18.06 14.09 8.87
C VAL A 206 -18.96 14.84 7.89
N SER A 207 -18.61 16.09 7.58
CA SER A 207 -19.30 16.91 6.61
C SER A 207 -18.33 17.67 5.71
N ASP A 208 -18.84 18.15 4.58
CA ASP A 208 -18.15 19.14 3.78
C ASP A 208 -17.90 20.42 4.60
N ALA A 209 -16.69 20.96 4.51
CA ALA A 209 -16.32 22.26 5.07
C ALA A 209 -15.56 23.12 4.04
N SER A 210 -15.70 22.79 2.76
CA SER A 210 -15.07 23.49 1.66
C SER A 210 -15.45 24.97 1.65
N THR A 211 -14.49 25.83 1.31
CA THR A 211 -14.70 27.29 1.23
C THR A 211 -14.14 27.85 -0.06
N LYS A 212 -14.86 28.81 -0.65
CA LYS A 212 -14.52 29.39 -1.97
C LYS A 212 -14.25 28.29 -3.02
N THR A 213 -15.04 27.23 -2.98
CA THR A 213 -14.94 26.06 -3.85
C THR A 213 -16.33 25.72 -4.36
N TRP A 214 -16.46 25.42 -5.65
CA TRP A 214 -17.66 24.83 -6.19
C TRP A 214 -17.51 23.30 -6.15
N ILE A 215 -18.43 22.61 -5.47
CA ILE A 215 -18.42 21.15 -5.33
C ILE A 215 -19.41 20.55 -6.34
N GLN A 216 -18.94 19.55 -7.09
CA GLN A 216 -19.75 18.77 -8.02
C GLN A 216 -20.77 17.91 -7.26
N SER A 217 -21.94 17.69 -7.83
CA SER A 217 -22.96 16.85 -7.21
C SER A 217 -22.48 15.40 -7.04
N GLN A 218 -22.95 14.71 -5.99
CA GLN A 218 -22.61 13.30 -5.76
C GLN A 218 -23.07 12.40 -6.92
N ALA A 219 -24.19 12.75 -7.58
CA ALA A 219 -24.69 11.99 -8.72
C ALA A 219 -23.74 12.05 -9.91
N ASP A 220 -23.14 13.22 -10.16
CA ASP A 220 -22.21 13.42 -11.28
C ASP A 220 -20.80 12.89 -10.96
N SER A 221 -20.42 12.85 -9.69
CA SER A 221 -19.10 12.39 -9.22
C SER A 221 -19.08 10.94 -8.73
N ALA A 222 -20.18 10.21 -8.92
CA ALA A 222 -20.38 8.83 -8.43
C ALA A 222 -19.40 7.79 -8.99
N ARG A 223 -18.66 8.13 -10.07
CA ARG A 223 -17.66 7.27 -10.72
C ARG A 223 -16.33 7.98 -10.96
N SER A 224 -16.17 9.16 -10.37
CA SER A 224 -15.00 10.01 -10.54
C SER A 224 -13.93 9.72 -9.48
N GLY A 225 -14.00 8.57 -8.79
CA GLY A 225 -13.03 8.09 -7.82
C GLY A 225 -12.23 6.87 -8.28
N ALA A 226 -11.33 6.41 -7.42
CA ALA A 226 -10.42 5.31 -7.71
C ALA A 226 -11.21 3.98 -7.84
N ALA A 227 -10.89 3.17 -8.84
CA ALA A 227 -11.68 1.99 -9.23
C ALA A 227 -13.14 2.30 -9.68
N GLY A 228 -13.47 3.55 -9.98
CA GLY A 228 -14.84 3.96 -10.32
C GLY A 228 -15.78 4.10 -9.10
N SER A 229 -15.21 4.28 -7.91
CA SER A 229 -15.90 4.75 -6.70
C SER A 229 -16.40 6.19 -6.87
N ALA A 230 -17.17 6.67 -5.90
CA ALA A 230 -17.53 8.08 -5.84
C ALA A 230 -16.42 8.92 -5.22
N ALA A 231 -16.19 10.14 -5.73
CA ALA A 231 -15.20 11.09 -5.21
C ALA A 231 -15.82 12.44 -4.85
N VAL A 232 -15.15 13.23 -4.01
CA VAL A 232 -15.46 14.65 -3.84
C VAL A 232 -14.68 15.43 -4.89
N CYS A 233 -15.40 15.89 -5.91
CA CYS A 233 -14.85 16.68 -7.01
C CYS A 233 -15.27 18.14 -6.94
N GLY A 234 -14.40 19.08 -7.33
CA GLY A 234 -14.76 20.49 -7.35
C GLY A 234 -13.76 21.40 -8.03
N LYS A 235 -14.23 22.61 -8.35
CA LYS A 235 -13.40 23.73 -8.78
C LYS A 235 -12.96 24.51 -7.55
N VAL A 236 -11.65 24.52 -7.32
CA VAL A 236 -10.98 25.21 -6.24
C VAL A 236 -10.26 26.44 -6.81
N PRO A 237 -10.87 27.64 -6.79
CA PRO A 237 -10.22 28.92 -7.06
C PRO A 237 -8.94 29.14 -6.26
N ILE A 238 -8.15 30.16 -6.65
CA ILE A 238 -6.96 30.59 -5.90
C ILE A 238 -7.37 30.97 -4.46
N GLY A 239 -6.75 30.33 -3.47
CA GLY A 239 -7.09 30.49 -2.06
C GLY A 239 -8.40 29.82 -1.63
N GLY A 240 -8.97 28.97 -2.49
CA GLY A 240 -10.08 28.06 -2.16
C GLY A 240 -9.60 26.80 -1.47
N ILE A 241 -10.53 26.13 -0.78
CA ILE A 241 -10.28 24.95 0.03
C ILE A 241 -11.37 23.91 -0.25
N LEU A 242 -10.96 22.67 -0.52
CA LEU A 242 -11.80 21.48 -0.43
C LEU A 242 -11.51 20.81 0.92
N ALA A 243 -12.52 20.62 1.77
CA ALA A 243 -12.29 20.21 3.16
C ALA A 243 -13.31 19.22 3.72
N PHE A 244 -12.81 18.34 4.59
CA PHE A 244 -13.56 17.34 5.33
C PHE A 244 -13.49 17.69 6.81
N ARG A 245 -14.62 18.02 7.43
CA ARG A 245 -14.70 18.37 8.85
C ARG A 245 -15.37 17.28 9.65
N GLY A 246 -14.74 16.83 10.72
CA GLY A 246 -15.30 15.93 11.72
C GLY A 246 -15.46 16.61 13.08
N TRP A 247 -15.22 15.85 14.15
CA TRP A 247 -15.27 16.31 15.53
C TRP A 247 -13.87 16.64 16.08
N ASN A 248 -13.82 17.43 17.14
CA ASN A 248 -12.59 17.68 17.89
C ASN A 248 -12.03 16.35 18.43
N GLY A 249 -10.75 16.10 18.18
CA GLY A 249 -10.07 14.88 18.60
C GLY A 249 -10.07 13.78 17.55
N MET A 250 -10.58 14.04 16.34
CA MET A 250 -10.51 13.04 15.25
C MET A 250 -9.06 12.69 14.85
N PHE A 251 -8.10 13.58 15.13
CA PHE A 251 -6.67 13.37 14.92
C PHE A 251 -5.96 12.71 16.11
N ASP A 252 -6.65 12.49 17.25
CA ASP A 252 -6.03 11.86 18.42
C ASP A 252 -5.50 10.47 18.06
N LYS A 253 -4.24 10.22 18.41
CA LYS A 253 -3.48 9.01 18.09
C LYS A 253 -3.37 8.65 16.60
N ARG A 254 -3.65 9.60 15.71
CA ARG A 254 -3.44 9.46 14.26
C ARG A 254 -2.03 9.84 13.87
N LYS A 255 -1.52 9.19 12.83
CA LYS A 255 -0.13 9.33 12.36
C LYS A 255 -0.07 9.97 10.99
N LEU A 256 -1.08 9.72 10.16
CA LEU A 256 -1.09 10.18 8.76
C LEU A 256 -2.51 10.47 8.27
N VAL A 257 -2.56 11.26 7.20
CA VAL A 257 -3.72 11.38 6.32
C VAL A 257 -3.45 10.53 5.08
N GLU A 258 -4.38 9.64 4.75
CA GLU A 258 -4.41 8.89 3.49
C GLU A 258 -5.50 9.47 2.60
N PHE A 259 -5.21 9.61 1.31
CA PHE A 259 -6.20 10.04 0.32
C PHE A 259 -5.76 9.63 -1.08
N TRP A 260 -6.73 9.54 -1.98
CA TRP A 260 -6.53 9.32 -3.40
C TRP A 260 -6.89 10.60 -4.13
N LEU A 261 -6.05 10.99 -5.09
CA LEU A 261 -6.29 12.17 -5.89
C LEU A 261 -6.17 11.80 -7.36
N TYR A 262 -7.14 12.26 -8.12
CA TYR A 262 -7.13 12.15 -9.57
C TYR A 262 -6.01 13.01 -10.16
N VAL A 263 -5.18 12.41 -11.02
CA VAL A 263 -4.03 13.06 -11.68
C VAL A 263 -3.99 12.79 -13.19
N GLY A 264 -5.10 12.32 -13.75
CA GLY A 264 -5.20 11.96 -15.16
C GLY A 264 -5.24 13.16 -16.13
N ASN A 265 -5.29 12.85 -17.43
CA ASN A 265 -5.26 13.83 -18.50
C ASN A 265 -6.53 14.69 -18.52
N PRO A 266 -6.45 15.97 -18.94
CA PRO A 266 -7.58 16.88 -18.88
C PRO A 266 -8.69 16.43 -19.84
N GLY A 267 -9.88 16.15 -19.30
CA GLY A 267 -11.05 15.63 -19.99
C GLY A 267 -12.34 16.35 -19.56
N TYR A 268 -13.51 15.72 -19.75
CA TYR A 268 -14.82 16.29 -19.39
C TYR A 268 -14.93 16.68 -17.90
N GLU A 269 -14.10 16.07 -17.05
CA GLU A 269 -13.94 16.38 -15.62
C GLU A 269 -12.85 17.45 -15.34
N GLY A 270 -12.52 18.29 -16.32
CA GLY A 270 -11.67 19.48 -16.13
C GLY A 270 -10.48 19.55 -17.07
N LYS A 271 -10.40 20.65 -17.84
CA LYS A 271 -9.15 21.14 -18.41
C LYS A 271 -8.29 21.70 -17.25
N ASP A 272 -6.98 21.43 -17.26
CA ASP A 272 -5.98 22.05 -16.36
C ASP A 272 -5.98 21.62 -14.88
N GLN A 273 -6.20 20.33 -14.59
CA GLN A 273 -6.05 19.78 -13.25
C GLN A 273 -4.61 19.83 -12.74
N LYS A 274 -4.39 20.38 -11.55
CA LYS A 274 -3.13 20.27 -10.80
C LYS A 274 -3.41 19.79 -9.39
N THR A 275 -2.43 19.08 -8.86
CA THR A 275 -2.42 18.54 -7.50
C THR A 275 -2.57 19.67 -6.47
N PRO A 276 -3.62 19.67 -5.61
CA PRO A 276 -3.76 20.66 -4.56
C PRO A 276 -2.70 20.47 -3.47
N ASP A 277 -2.41 21.51 -2.70
CA ASP A 277 -1.53 21.42 -1.54
C ASP A 277 -2.34 20.95 -0.32
N LEU A 278 -1.72 20.18 0.58
CA LEU A 278 -2.34 19.80 1.86
C LEU A 278 -1.98 20.83 2.92
N TRP A 279 -2.99 21.36 3.61
CA TRP A 279 -2.78 22.34 4.67
C TRP A 279 -2.99 21.72 6.06
N GLY A 280 -1.98 21.86 6.91
CA GLY A 280 -2.05 21.62 8.35
C GLY A 280 -1.40 22.81 9.05
N GLY A 281 -2.10 23.42 9.99
CA GLY A 281 -1.94 24.82 10.44
C GLY A 281 -0.59 25.33 10.97
N CYS A 282 0.51 24.56 10.87
CA CYS A 282 1.87 25.02 11.18
C CYS A 282 2.75 25.20 9.93
N LYS A 283 2.65 24.31 8.94
CA LYS A 283 3.41 24.38 7.68
C LYS A 283 2.65 23.59 6.61
N PRO A 284 2.26 24.20 5.47
CA PRO A 284 1.64 23.45 4.39
C PRO A 284 2.61 22.40 3.86
N SER A 285 2.10 21.21 3.53
CA SER A 285 2.84 20.20 2.79
C SER A 285 2.33 20.18 1.37
N ARG A 286 3.22 20.45 0.42
CA ARG A 286 2.85 20.35 -0.99
C ARG A 286 2.71 18.88 -1.35
N VAL A 287 1.53 18.48 -1.81
CA VAL A 287 1.29 17.07 -2.16
C VAL A 287 2.26 16.61 -3.25
N LEU A 288 2.67 17.51 -4.16
CA LEU A 288 3.69 17.25 -5.18
C LEU A 288 5.10 16.98 -4.63
N ASN A 289 5.41 17.45 -3.42
CA ASN A 289 6.67 17.12 -2.76
C ASN A 289 6.63 15.75 -2.08
N ASN A 290 5.41 15.22 -1.85
CA ASN A 290 5.22 13.90 -1.28
C ASN A 290 5.22 12.86 -2.40
N LYS A 291 6.02 11.81 -2.24
CA LYS A 291 6.00 10.69 -3.19
C LYS A 291 4.66 9.96 -3.08
N PRO A 292 3.90 9.78 -4.17
CA PRO A 292 2.70 8.95 -4.13
C PRO A 292 3.08 7.53 -3.70
N THR A 293 2.25 6.95 -2.85
CA THR A 293 2.42 5.61 -2.30
C THR A 293 1.71 4.57 -3.17
N TYR A 294 0.64 4.97 -3.86
CA TYR A 294 -0.24 4.09 -4.63
C TYR A 294 -0.49 4.63 -6.05
N TYR A 295 -0.77 3.73 -6.99
CA TYR A 295 -1.06 4.05 -8.40
C TYR A 295 -2.17 3.14 -8.95
N GLU A 296 -3.36 3.72 -9.15
CA GLU A 296 -4.50 2.98 -9.68
C GLU A 296 -4.91 3.53 -11.07
N PRO A 297 -4.63 2.80 -12.16
CA PRO A 297 -5.19 3.12 -13.46
C PRO A 297 -6.65 2.67 -13.54
N THR A 298 -7.58 3.53 -13.97
CA THR A 298 -9.00 3.15 -14.08
C THR A 298 -9.29 2.18 -15.24
N TYR A 299 -8.36 2.01 -16.19
CA TYR A 299 -8.42 1.00 -17.27
C TYR A 299 -7.01 0.77 -17.89
N PRO A 300 -6.70 -0.41 -18.49
CA PRO A 300 -5.35 -0.79 -18.96
C PRO A 300 -4.64 0.14 -19.97
N TYR A 301 -5.31 1.16 -20.49
CA TYR A 301 -4.74 2.17 -21.40
C TYR A 301 -5.33 3.57 -21.17
N GLY A 302 -5.98 3.78 -20.02
CA GLY A 302 -6.64 5.02 -19.69
C GLY A 302 -5.65 6.13 -19.37
N THR A 303 -5.90 7.33 -19.87
CA THR A 303 -5.24 8.54 -19.39
C THR A 303 -5.81 9.03 -18.04
N TYR A 304 -6.76 8.29 -17.46
CA TYR A 304 -7.44 8.57 -16.20
C TYR A 304 -6.84 7.68 -15.11
N TYR A 305 -5.97 8.23 -14.27
CA TYR A 305 -5.37 7.47 -13.17
C TYR A 305 -5.37 8.29 -11.87
N PHE A 306 -5.51 7.57 -10.77
CA PHE A 306 -5.45 8.10 -9.42
C PHE A 306 -4.11 7.72 -8.80
N TRP A 307 -3.55 8.66 -8.08
CA TRP A 307 -2.43 8.37 -7.20
C TRP A 307 -2.96 8.40 -5.77
N GLY A 308 -2.43 7.53 -4.92
CA GLY A 308 -2.74 7.53 -3.50
C GLY A 308 -1.55 8.05 -2.72
N TRP A 309 -1.81 8.89 -1.73
CA TRP A 309 -0.79 9.48 -0.86
C TRP A 309 -1.01 9.07 0.58
N GLN A 310 0.11 8.94 1.29
CA GLN A 310 0.15 8.87 2.73
C GLN A 310 1.03 10.02 3.24
N VAL A 311 0.41 10.99 3.90
CA VAL A 311 1.10 12.18 4.41
C VAL A 311 1.13 12.12 5.93
N TYR A 312 2.32 11.91 6.47
CA TYR A 312 2.58 11.80 7.90
C TYR A 312 2.40 13.15 8.59
N LEU A 313 1.56 13.19 9.62
CA LEU A 313 1.18 14.42 10.31
C LEU A 313 2.37 15.25 10.83
N PRO A 314 3.52 14.67 11.26
CA PRO A 314 4.68 15.46 11.65
C PRO A 314 5.25 16.37 10.54
N VAL A 315 4.93 16.15 9.27
CA VAL A 315 5.29 17.09 8.19
C VAL A 315 4.73 18.49 8.47
N PHE A 316 3.52 18.55 9.02
CA PHE A 316 2.87 19.80 9.41
C PHE A 316 3.53 20.44 10.63
N ALA A 317 4.30 19.67 11.41
CA ALA A 317 5.15 20.16 12.50
C ALA A 317 6.57 20.54 12.03
N GLY A 318 6.82 20.60 10.72
CA GLY A 318 8.09 21.07 10.16
C GLY A 318 9.07 19.97 9.76
N TRP A 319 8.70 18.70 9.89
CA TRP A 319 9.52 17.58 9.42
C TRP A 319 9.65 17.60 7.88
N PRO A 320 10.71 16.98 7.32
CA PRO A 320 10.85 16.80 5.87
C PRO A 320 9.64 16.07 5.24
N ASP A 321 9.27 16.42 4.00
CA ASP A 321 8.11 15.85 3.27
C ASP A 321 8.24 14.33 3.01
N ASN A 322 9.43 13.75 3.11
CA ASN A 322 9.68 12.31 2.99
C ASN A 322 9.78 11.59 4.35
N SER A 323 9.44 12.25 5.45
CA SER A 323 9.53 11.67 6.78
C SER A 323 8.42 10.65 6.99
N VAL A 324 8.82 9.42 7.30
CA VAL A 324 7.91 8.35 7.70
C VAL A 324 8.12 8.12 9.20
N THR A 325 7.04 8.04 9.96
CA THR A 325 7.13 7.81 11.42
C THR A 325 6.00 6.94 11.94
N SER A 326 6.34 6.05 12.86
CA SER A 326 5.36 5.18 13.53
C SER A 326 4.78 5.80 14.80
N GLN A 327 5.23 7.00 15.20
CA GLN A 327 4.85 7.64 16.47
C GLN A 327 3.89 8.81 16.25
N TYR A 328 2.63 8.65 16.68
CA TYR A 328 1.61 9.72 16.61
C TYR A 328 1.97 10.91 17.50
N SER A 329 2.74 10.70 18.59
CA SER A 329 3.16 11.74 19.53
C SER A 329 4.08 12.81 18.92
N ASN A 330 4.65 12.54 17.73
CA ASN A 330 5.48 13.50 17.01
C ASN A 330 4.67 14.65 16.37
N PHE A 331 3.34 14.51 16.33
CA PHE A 331 2.44 15.58 15.96
C PHE A 331 1.62 15.99 17.19
N GLN A 332 1.79 17.24 17.64
CA GLN A 332 1.14 17.75 18.86
C GLN A 332 0.05 18.79 18.58
N GLY A 333 -0.25 19.04 17.31
CA GLY A 333 -1.09 20.15 16.89
C GLY A 333 -0.28 21.36 16.42
N CYS A 334 -0.96 22.48 16.19
CA CYS A 334 -0.38 23.67 15.56
C CYS A 334 -1.02 24.98 16.03
N GLY A 335 -0.26 26.07 16.06
CA GLY A 335 -0.82 27.42 16.35
C GLY A 335 -1.45 27.58 17.73
N GLY A 336 -0.95 26.85 18.75
CA GLY A 336 -1.51 26.85 20.12
C GLY A 336 -2.65 25.85 20.32
N ASN A 337 -3.12 25.20 19.25
CA ASN A 337 -4.08 24.10 19.30
C ASN A 337 -3.35 22.79 19.55
N SER A 338 -3.93 21.96 20.41
CA SER A 338 -3.51 20.57 20.59
C SER A 338 -4.06 19.68 19.47
N VAL A 339 -3.59 18.43 19.38
CA VAL A 339 -4.18 17.41 18.49
C VAL A 339 -5.70 17.28 18.69
N TRP A 340 -6.17 17.48 19.92
CA TRP A 340 -7.59 17.40 20.26
C TRP A 340 -8.42 18.51 19.60
N ASP A 341 -7.84 19.67 19.35
CA ASP A 341 -8.55 20.81 18.76
C ASP A 341 -8.65 20.70 17.23
N LEU A 342 -7.93 19.76 16.63
CA LEU A 342 -7.94 19.53 15.19
C LEU A 342 -9.15 18.69 14.79
N ASN A 343 -9.84 19.16 13.74
CA ASN A 343 -11.10 18.56 13.28
C ASN A 343 -11.34 18.66 11.77
N THR A 344 -10.37 19.13 10.98
CA THR A 344 -10.55 19.35 9.54
C THR A 344 -9.32 18.89 8.75
N VAL A 345 -9.54 18.19 7.64
CA VAL A 345 -8.52 17.91 6.60
C VAL A 345 -8.78 18.85 5.43
N GLU A 346 -7.77 19.64 5.03
CA GLU A 346 -7.91 20.70 4.01
C GLU A 346 -6.98 20.48 2.82
N PHE A 347 -7.57 20.45 1.63
CA PHE A 347 -6.90 20.48 0.33
C PHE A 347 -7.04 21.90 -0.23
N ARG A 348 -5.95 22.65 -0.23
CA ARG A 348 -5.93 24.07 -0.55
C ARG A 348 -5.28 24.33 -1.90
N ASN A 349 -5.87 25.24 -2.67
CA ASN A 349 -5.23 25.76 -3.87
C ASN A 349 -4.42 27.02 -3.55
N ASP A 350 -3.12 26.84 -3.30
CA ASP A 350 -2.14 27.94 -3.17
C ASP A 350 -1.41 28.23 -4.49
N GLY A 351 -1.94 27.74 -5.61
CA GLY A 351 -1.40 27.96 -6.95
C GLY A 351 -1.82 29.30 -7.57
N TRP A 352 -1.54 29.43 -8.87
CA TRP A 352 -1.74 30.66 -9.65
C TRP A 352 -2.98 30.66 -10.55
N SER A 353 -3.78 29.59 -10.52
CA SER A 353 -5.00 29.44 -11.31
C SER A 353 -6.01 28.57 -10.57
N GLU A 354 -7.29 28.65 -10.96
CA GLU A 354 -8.31 27.68 -10.55
C GLU A 354 -7.81 26.25 -10.81
N GLN A 355 -8.07 25.35 -9.86
CA GLN A 355 -7.75 23.93 -9.95
C GLN A 355 -9.02 23.11 -9.91
N TRP A 356 -9.12 22.12 -10.78
CA TRP A 356 -10.10 21.06 -10.60
C TRP A 356 -9.47 19.92 -9.78
N VAL A 357 -10.14 19.53 -8.71
CA VAL A 357 -9.65 18.59 -7.71
C VAL A 357 -10.70 17.52 -7.48
N CYS A 358 -10.31 16.24 -7.57
CA CYS A 358 -11.13 15.10 -7.18
C CYS A 358 -10.38 14.26 -6.14
N VAL A 359 -10.94 14.17 -4.93
CA VAL A 359 -10.37 13.41 -3.82
C VAL A 359 -11.27 12.25 -3.45
N ASP A 360 -10.68 11.07 -3.25
CA ASP A 360 -11.36 9.84 -2.87
C ASP A 360 -10.64 9.17 -1.68
N ARG A 361 -11.34 8.27 -0.97
CA ARG A 361 -10.83 7.46 0.15
C ARG A 361 -9.98 8.26 1.14
N VAL A 362 -10.53 9.37 1.66
CA VAL A 362 -9.87 10.23 2.64
C VAL A 362 -9.98 9.61 4.02
N ARG A 363 -8.85 9.35 4.69
CA ARG A 363 -8.80 8.63 5.96
C ARG A 363 -7.71 9.19 6.88
N LEU A 364 -7.94 9.08 8.19
CA LEU A 364 -6.92 9.27 9.21
C LEU A 364 -6.50 7.91 9.77
N ALA A 365 -5.23 7.54 9.63
CA ALA A 365 -4.70 6.28 10.14
C ALA A 365 -3.94 6.51 11.45
#